data_AF-A0A4Q6CH35-F1
#
_entry.id   AF-A0A4Q6CH35-F1
#
_cell.length_a   1.000
_cell.length_b   1.000
_cell.length_c   1.000
_cell.angle_alpha   90.00
_cell.angle_beta   90.00
_cell.angle_gamma   90.00
#
_symmetry.space_group_name_H-M   'P 1'
#
loop_
_entity.id
_entity.type
_entity.pdbx_description
1 polymer ?
#
loop_
_entity_poly.entity_id
_entity_poly.type
_entity_poly.pdbx_seq_one_letter_code
_entity_poly.pdbx_strand_id
1 'polypeptide(L)'
;MKRLLSASGQMTMEAVLIMAVLTSIALLVVKTAKNGRWAASVVEGPWQPIRGMIEDGVWEPAGKSKLNHPANFKRHLSTQGTPVNP
;
A
#
# COMPACT_ATOMS: atom_id res chain seq x y z
N MET A 1 44.63 -24.72 24.30
CA MET A 1 43.34 -24.77 23.58
C MET A 1 42.50 -25.88 24.19
N LYS A 2 41.48 -25.57 25.00
CA LYS A 2 40.66 -26.58 25.67
C LYS A 2 39.67 -27.16 24.65
N ARG A 3 39.88 -28.40 24.20
CA ARG A 3 38.88 -29.19 23.47
C ARG A 3 37.71 -29.45 24.41
N LEU A 4 36.50 -29.07 24.00
CA LEU A 4 35.27 -29.45 24.70
C LEU A 4 34.99 -30.92 24.39
N LEU A 5 35.37 -31.81 25.30
CA LEU A 5 35.01 -33.23 25.25
C LEU A 5 33.55 -33.40 25.71
N SER A 6 32.59 -33.07 24.85
CA SER A 6 31.22 -33.60 24.91
C SER A 6 30.47 -33.22 23.63
N ALA A 7 30.36 -34.17 22.69
CA ALA A 7 29.69 -33.96 21.40
C ALA A 7 28.20 -33.59 21.55
N SER A 8 27.56 -34.08 22.61
CA SER A 8 26.15 -33.82 22.92
C SER A 8 25.89 -32.41 23.42
N GLY A 9 26.80 -31.81 24.19
CA GLY A 9 26.68 -30.42 24.64
C GLY A 9 26.98 -29.40 23.53
N GLN A 10 27.86 -29.74 22.60
CA GLN A 10 28.12 -28.91 21.42
C GLN A 10 26.92 -28.94 20.45
N MET A 11 26.32 -30.11 20.23
CA MET A 11 25.16 -30.26 19.37
C MET A 11 23.95 -29.47 19.86
N THR A 12 23.68 -29.46 21.16
CA THR A 12 22.57 -28.66 21.72
C THR A 12 22.81 -27.16 21.57
N MET A 13 24.04 -26.69 21.79
CA MET A 13 24.39 -25.28 21.61
C MET A 13 24.28 -24.85 20.13
N GLU A 14 24.73 -25.70 19.20
CA GLU A 14 24.59 -25.45 17.76
C GLU A 14 23.12 -25.42 17.32
N ALA A 15 22.30 -26.34 17.83
CA ALA A 15 20.86 -26.36 17.55
C ALA A 15 20.15 -25.08 18.03
N VAL A 16 20.47 -24.61 19.23
CA VAL A 16 19.92 -23.36 19.78
C VAL A 16 20.36 -22.15 18.95
N LEU A 17 21.62 -22.10 18.53
CA LEU A 17 22.14 -21.04 17.65
C LEU A 17 21.41 -21.01 16.30
N ILE A 18 21.22 -22.17 15.68
CA ILE A 18 20.46 -22.28 14.43
C ILE A 18 19.01 -21.83 14.64
N MET A 19 18.37 -22.24 15.74
CA MET A 19 16.99 -21.85 16.04
C MET A 19 16.84 -20.33 16.25
N ALA A 20 17.80 -19.71 16.93
CA ALA A 20 17.84 -18.26 17.15
C ALA A 20 18.00 -17.49 15.83
N VAL A 21 18.90 -17.96 14.95
CA VAL A 21 19.10 -17.39 13.61
C VAL A 21 17.82 -17.51 12.78
N LEU A 22 17.21 -18.70 12.72
CA LEU A 22 15.97 -18.90 11.96
C LEU A 22 14.82 -18.03 12.49
N THR A 23 14.70 -17.89 13.81
CA THR A 23 13.69 -17.02 14.42
C THR A 23 13.92 -15.55 14.05
N SER A 24 15.18 -15.10 14.05
CA SER A 24 15.52 -13.71 13.65
C SER A 24 15.15 -13.43 12.18
N ILE A 25 15.39 -14.39 11.29
CA ILE A 25 15.01 -14.30 9.87
C ILE A 25 13.49 -14.27 9.73
N ALA A 26 12.78 -15.16 10.43
CA ALA A 26 11.32 -15.20 10.40
C ALA A 26 10.68 -13.89 10.86
N LEU A 27 11.19 -13.29 11.95
CA LEU A 27 10.72 -11.98 12.42
C LEU A 27 10.96 -10.87 11.40
N LEU A 28 12.08 -10.91 10.68
CA LEU A 28 12.40 -9.94 9.65
C LEU A 28 11.42 -10.06 8.46
N VAL A 29 11.11 -11.28 8.03
CA VAL A 29 10.11 -11.57 7.00
C VAL A 29 8.71 -11.12 7.41
N VAL A 30 8.30 -11.39 8.66
CA VAL A 30 6.99 -10.93 9.16
C VAL A 30 6.94 -9.40 9.19
N LYS A 31 8.02 -8.74 9.62
CA LYS A 31 8.10 -7.28 9.66
C LYS A 31 8.01 -6.68 8.25
N THR A 32 8.70 -7.24 7.26
CA THR A 32 8.62 -6.77 5.88
C THR A 32 7.26 -7.06 5.25
N ALA A 33 6.66 -8.21 5.52
CA ALA A 33 5.31 -8.56 5.05
C ALA A 33 4.22 -7.67 5.67
N LYS A 34 4.37 -7.26 6.93
CA LYS A 34 3.42 -6.39 7.63
C LYS A 34 3.57 -4.92 7.24
N ASN A 35 4.80 -4.48 6.98
CA ASN A 35 5.10 -3.10 6.56
C ASN A 35 4.94 -2.88 5.05
N GLY A 36 5.16 -3.92 4.25
CA GLY A 36 4.78 -3.94 2.86
C GLY A 36 3.27 -3.79 2.83
N ARG A 37 2.77 -2.63 2.44
CA ARG A 37 1.34 -2.38 2.23
C ARG A 37 0.78 -3.20 1.06
N TRP A 38 1.28 -4.41 0.80
CA TRP A 38 0.87 -5.26 -0.31
C TRP A 38 -0.61 -5.63 -0.16
N ALA A 39 -1.02 -6.09 1.03
CA ALA A 39 -2.42 -6.38 1.32
C ALA A 39 -3.30 -5.12 1.19
N ALA A 40 -2.83 -3.98 1.70
CA ALA A 40 -3.55 -2.71 1.55
C ALA A 40 -3.61 -2.25 0.09
N SER A 41 -2.57 -2.46 -0.72
CA SER A 41 -2.57 -2.10 -2.15
C SER A 41 -3.49 -2.97 -3.00
N VAL A 42 -3.65 -4.24 -2.62
CA VAL A 42 -4.58 -5.17 -3.28
C VAL A 42 -6.03 -4.81 -2.95
N VAL A 43 -6.30 -4.43 -1.70
CA VAL A 43 -7.65 -4.03 -1.28
C VAL A 43 -7.97 -2.61 -1.73
N GLU A 44 -7.13 -1.62 -1.41
CA GLU A 44 -7.39 -0.19 -1.71
C GLU A 44 -7.28 0.13 -3.21
N GLY A 45 -6.42 -0.55 -3.96
CA GLY A 45 -6.15 -0.24 -5.37
C GLY A 45 -7.41 -0.11 -6.23
N PRO A 46 -8.31 -1.12 -6.26
CA PRO A 46 -9.57 -1.06 -6.99
C PRO A 46 -10.56 0.00 -6.48
N TRP A 47 -10.53 0.35 -5.19
CA TRP A 47 -11.45 1.32 -4.58
C TRP A 47 -11.02 2.77 -4.80
N GLN A 48 -9.75 3.03 -5.08
CA GLN A 48 -9.23 4.40 -5.29
C GLN A 48 -9.92 5.14 -6.46
N PRO A 49 -10.12 4.54 -7.65
CA PRO A 49 -10.87 5.18 -8.74
C PRO A 49 -12.37 5.31 -8.46
N ILE A 50 -12.96 4.33 -7.76
CA ILE A 50 -14.38 4.36 -7.37
C ILE A 50 -14.62 5.54 -6.43
N ARG A 51 -13.72 5.76 -5.47
CA ARG A 51 -13.77 6.90 -4.56
C ARG A 51 -13.72 8.23 -5.32
N GLY A 52 -12.82 8.38 -6.29
CA GLY A 52 -12.77 9.60 -7.11
C GLY A 52 -14.03 9.79 -7.96
N MET A 53 -14.68 8.71 -8.42
CA MET A 53 -15.97 8.82 -9.08
C MET A 53 -17.06 9.29 -8.11
N ILE A 54 -17.14 8.73 -6.90
CA ILE A 54 -18.18 9.09 -5.92
C ILE A 54 -18.00 10.53 -5.43
N GLU A 55 -16.77 10.94 -5.13
CA GLU A 55 -16.46 12.25 -4.56
C GLU A 55 -16.42 13.35 -5.62
N ASP A 56 -15.77 13.08 -6.76
CA ASP A 56 -15.48 14.10 -7.77
C ASP A 56 -16.11 13.87 -9.15
N GLY A 57 -16.82 12.75 -9.35
CA GLY A 57 -17.43 12.41 -10.63
C GLY A 57 -16.44 11.99 -11.72
N VAL A 58 -15.17 11.73 -11.36
CA VAL A 58 -14.08 11.40 -12.29
C VAL A 58 -13.50 10.03 -11.93
N TRP A 59 -13.33 9.15 -12.92
CA TRP A 59 -12.74 7.82 -12.76
C TRP A 59 -11.22 7.85 -12.59
N GLU A 60 -10.75 8.54 -11.56
CA GLU A 60 -9.34 8.65 -11.21
C GLU A 60 -9.17 8.49 -9.69
N PRO A 61 -7.95 8.17 -9.20
CA PRO A 61 -7.68 8.18 -7.77
C PRO A 61 -8.03 9.53 -7.14
N ALA A 62 -8.60 9.51 -5.93
CA ALA A 62 -9.10 10.69 -5.20
C ALA A 62 -8.14 11.90 -5.16
N GLY A 63 -6.82 11.66 -5.16
CA GLY A 63 -5.82 12.73 -5.16
C GLY A 63 -5.71 13.50 -6.49
N LYS A 64 -6.08 12.89 -7.62
CA LYS A 64 -6.05 13.51 -8.96
C LYS A 64 -7.43 13.98 -9.41
N SER A 65 -8.49 13.26 -9.04
CA SER A 65 -9.87 13.55 -9.43
C SER A 65 -10.33 14.94 -8.97
N LYS A 66 -9.87 15.42 -7.81
CA LYS A 66 -10.22 16.75 -7.28
C LYS A 66 -9.80 17.91 -8.20
N LEU A 67 -8.69 17.79 -8.91
CA LEU A 67 -8.26 18.81 -9.89
C LEU A 67 -9.17 18.83 -11.13
N ASN A 68 -9.68 17.67 -11.51
CA ASN A 68 -10.50 17.45 -12.70
C ASN A 68 -12.01 17.54 -12.40
N HIS A 69 -12.41 17.93 -11.18
CA HIS A 69 -13.80 18.01 -10.77
C HIS A 69 -14.63 18.89 -11.73
N PRO A 70 -15.80 18.44 -12.22
CA PRO A 70 -16.62 19.19 -13.18
C PRO A 70 -17.06 20.60 -12.73
N ALA A 71 -17.11 20.84 -11.42
CA ALA A 71 -17.37 22.16 -10.85
C ALA A 71 -16.13 23.06 -10.70
N ASN A 72 -14.92 22.52 -10.85
CA ASN A 72 -13.67 23.31 -10.86
C ASN A 72 -13.38 23.95 -12.22
N PHE A 73 -14.11 23.55 -13.28
CA PHE A 73 -14.03 24.26 -14.55
C PHE A 73 -14.51 25.70 -14.37
N LYS A 74 -13.75 26.66 -14.92
CA LYS A 74 -14.14 28.09 -14.97
C LYS A 74 -15.34 28.24 -15.93
N ARG A 75 -16.54 27.93 -15.44
CA ARG A 75 -17.78 28.13 -16.19
C ARG A 75 -18.03 29.63 -16.29
N HIS A 76 -18.10 30.16 -17.51
CA HIS A 76 -18.61 31.51 -17.72
C HIS A 76 -20.15 31.47 -17.68
N LEU A 77 -20.77 32.44 -17.02
CA LEU A 77 -22.21 32.63 -17.11
C LEU A 77 -22.50 33.47 -18.35
N SER A 78 -23.15 32.89 -19.36
CA SER A 78 -23.69 33.68 -20.46
C SER A 78 -25.05 34.22 -20.03
N THR A 79 -25.14 35.54 -19.81
CA THR A 79 -26.38 36.23 -19.49
C THR A 79 -27.21 36.57 -20.74
N GLN A 80 -26.63 36.35 -21.93
CA GLN A 80 -27.31 36.48 -23.20
C GLN A 80 -27.58 35.07 -23.73
N GLY A 81 -28.85 34.64 -23.73
CA GLY A 81 -29.25 33.42 -24.40
C GLY A 81 -28.99 33.57 -25.89
N THR A 82 -28.27 32.63 -26.50
CA THR A 82 -28.11 32.57 -27.95
C THR A 82 -29.49 32.52 -28.60
N PRO A 83 -29.86 33.50 -29.45
CA PRO A 83 -31.13 33.45 -30.15
C PRO A 83 -31.12 32.24 -31.09
N VAL A 84 -32.09 31.36 -30.92
CA VAL A 84 -32.37 30.30 -31.89
C VAL A 84 -32.91 31.01 -33.13
N ASN A 85 -32.10 31.07 -34.18
CA ASN A 85 -32.53 31.60 -35.47
C ASN A 85 -33.56 30.62 -36.08
N PRO A 86 -34.70 31.10 -36.62
CA PRO A 86 -35.72 30.27 -37.25
C PRO A 86 -35.24 29.57 -38.53
#